data_AF-A0AAD6CR12-F1
#
_entry.id   AF-A0AAD6CR12-F1
#
_cell.length_a   1.000
_cell.length_b   1.000
_cell.length_c   1.000
_cell.angle_alpha   90.00
_cell.angle_beta   90.00
_cell.angle_gamma   90.00
#
_symmetry.space_group_name_H-M   'P 1'
#
loop_
_entity.id
_entity.type
_entity.pdbx_description
1 polymer ?
#
loop_
_entity_poly.entity_id
_entity_poly.type
_entity_poly.pdbx_seq_one_letter_code
_entity_poly.pdbx_strand_id
1 'polypeptide(L)'
;MALPWIFAVRIAQIIFGLIVLALTAYVVSTFNGWSYSSTVDFNLFLGCWTTFLATPYLAAAPIYAPHLAHPYVIPAVEVITMIFWFAGFIAMGAELPPAAGCTYSTCRALQAVTVFGSFEWALFVVTTYFAIVDLMNHRRSGESAQKTHNAHLGV
;
A
#
# COMPACT_ATOMS: atom_id res chain seq x y z
N MET A 1 2.85 6.78 19.25
CA MET A 1 4.06 7.59 18.98
C MET A 1 4.46 7.30 17.54
N ALA A 2 4.34 8.25 16.61
CA ALA A 2 4.73 8.01 15.21
C ALA A 2 6.25 7.89 15.15
N LEU A 3 6.75 6.68 14.88
CA LEU A 3 8.18 6.41 14.78
C LEU A 3 8.76 7.18 13.58
N PRO A 4 9.89 7.88 13.68
CA PRO A 4 10.44 8.70 12.58
C PRO A 4 10.69 7.89 11.29
N TRP A 5 10.92 6.58 11.39
CA TRP A 5 11.11 5.69 10.24
C TRP A 5 9.83 5.52 9.39
N ILE A 6 8.62 5.65 9.98
CA ILE A 6 7.38 5.44 9.23
C ILE A 6 7.20 6.49 8.14
N PHE A 7 7.60 7.74 8.40
CA PHE A 7 7.51 8.82 7.41
C PHE A 7 8.43 8.55 6.21
N ALA A 8 9.64 8.05 6.44
CA ALA A 8 10.54 7.66 5.36
C ALA A 8 9.92 6.55 4.49
N VAL A 9 9.29 5.56 5.12
CA VAL A 9 8.59 4.49 4.38
C VAL A 9 7.39 5.04 3.62
N ARG A 10 6.57 5.93 4.20
CA ARG A 10 5.46 6.58 3.48
C ARG A 10 5.92 7.36 2.26
N ILE A 11 7.03 8.08 2.36
CA ILE A 11 7.63 8.80 1.23
C ILE A 11 8.07 7.81 0.15
N ALA A 12 8.71 6.70 0.52
CA ALA A 12 9.10 5.66 -0.42
C ALA A 12 7.88 5.04 -1.12
N GLN A 13 6.80 4.75 -0.39
CA GLN A 13 5.54 4.26 -0.95
C GLN A 13 4.96 5.28 -1.95
N ILE A 14 4.86 6.56 -1.57
CA ILE A 14 4.38 7.61 -2.50
C ILE A 14 5.21 7.64 -3.79
N ILE A 15 6.54 7.56 -3.69
CA ILE A 15 7.44 7.59 -4.85
C ILE A 15 7.24 6.37 -5.73
N PHE A 16 7.18 5.17 -5.16
CA PHE A 16 7.00 3.95 -5.93
C PHE A 16 5.61 3.87 -6.58
N GLY A 17 4.55 4.26 -5.85
CA GLY A 17 3.21 4.42 -6.40
C GLY A 17 3.16 5.42 -7.56
N LEU A 18 3.86 6.56 -7.45
CA LEU A 18 3.97 7.55 -8.52
C LEU A 18 4.72 7.01 -9.75
N ILE A 19 5.78 6.23 -9.55
CA ILE A 19 6.51 5.59 -10.65
C ILE A 19 5.58 4.61 -11.38
N VAL A 20 4.86 3.76 -10.67
CA VAL A 20 3.91 2.82 -11.27
C VAL A 20 2.80 3.56 -12.01
N LEU A 21 2.23 4.61 -11.40
CA LEU A 21 1.23 5.47 -12.01
C LEU A 21 1.73 6.09 -13.33
N ALA A 22 2.92 6.69 -13.32
CA ALA A 22 3.48 7.34 -14.50
C ALA A 22 3.78 6.33 -15.63
N LEU A 23 4.34 5.16 -15.29
CA LEU A 23 4.66 4.13 -16.28
C LEU A 23 3.41 3.50 -16.89
N THR A 24 2.39 3.21 -16.08
CA THR A 24 1.11 2.68 -16.58
C THR A 24 0.35 3.72 -17.40
N ALA A 25 0.37 5.00 -17.02
CA ALA A 25 -0.19 6.09 -17.82
C ALA A 25 0.52 6.26 -19.17
N TYR A 26 1.86 6.12 -19.20
CA TYR A 26 2.64 6.09 -20.44
C TYR A 26 2.22 4.93 -21.35
N VAL A 27 2.05 3.73 -20.79
CA VAL A 27 1.58 2.55 -21.52
C VAL A 27 0.20 2.83 -22.11
N VAL A 28 -0.76 3.28 -21.29
CA VAL A 28 -2.14 3.58 -21.73
C VAL A 28 -2.17 4.64 -22.83
N SER A 29 -1.39 5.72 -22.70
CA SER A 29 -1.36 6.78 -23.72
C SER A 29 -0.77 6.33 -25.06
N THR A 30 0.06 5.28 -25.07
CA THR A 30 0.62 4.70 -26.29
C THR A 30 -0.42 3.86 -27.05
N PHE A 31 -1.39 3.27 -26.35
CA PHE A 31 -2.46 2.45 -26.95
C PHE A 31 -3.70 3.31 -27.23
N ASN A 32 -3.60 4.20 -28.22
CA ASN A 32 -4.62 5.18 -28.62
C ASN A 32 -5.84 4.52 -29.32
N GLY A 33 -6.65 3.75 -28.58
CA GLY A 33 -7.87 3.08 -29.08
C GLY A 33 -7.73 1.59 -29.43
N TRP A 34 -6.60 0.97 -29.11
CA TRP A 34 -6.36 -0.48 -29.28
C TRP A 34 -6.62 -1.24 -27.98
N SER A 35 -6.90 -2.54 -28.06
CA SER A 35 -7.05 -3.39 -26.87
C SER A 35 -5.72 -3.49 -26.12
N TYR A 36 -5.72 -3.07 -24.86
CA TYR A 36 -4.63 -3.26 -23.90
C TYR A 36 -5.17 -4.02 -22.67
N SER A 37 -4.27 -4.60 -21.88
CA SER A 37 -4.65 -5.50 -20.78
C SER A 37 -5.29 -4.76 -19.60
N SER A 38 -6.38 -5.31 -19.06
CA SER A 38 -7.01 -4.84 -17.81
C SER A 38 -6.07 -4.90 -16.60
N THR A 39 -4.98 -5.67 -16.68
CA THR A 39 -3.93 -5.70 -15.66
C THR A 39 -3.14 -4.39 -15.60
N VAL A 40 -3.00 -3.68 -16.73
CA VAL A 40 -2.40 -2.33 -16.76
C VAL A 40 -3.30 -1.33 -16.04
N ASP A 41 -4.61 -1.37 -16.31
CA ASP A 41 -5.60 -0.51 -15.64
C ASP A 41 -5.62 -0.74 -14.13
N PHE A 42 -5.55 -2.00 -13.71
CA PHE A 42 -5.48 -2.31 -12.29
C PHE A 42 -4.23 -1.70 -11.64
N ASN A 43 -3.05 -1.84 -12.26
CA ASN A 43 -1.83 -1.23 -11.74
C ASN A 43 -1.86 0.31 -11.78
N LEU A 44 -2.52 0.92 -12.77
CA LEU A 44 -2.79 2.35 -12.81
C LEU A 44 -3.65 2.79 -11.61
N PHE A 45 -4.72 2.03 -11.34
CA PHE A 45 -5.54 2.21 -10.15
C PHE A 45 -4.71 2.08 -8.87
N LEU A 46 -3.82 1.09 -8.75
CA LEU A 46 -2.95 0.94 -7.58
C LEU A 46 -2.05 2.13 -7.33
N GLY A 47 -1.46 2.68 -8.40
CA GLY A 47 -0.67 3.93 -8.33
C GLY A 47 -1.52 5.08 -7.80
N CYS A 48 -2.69 5.33 -8.40
CA CYS A 48 -3.62 6.37 -7.94
C CYS A 48 -4.09 6.17 -6.49
N TRP A 49 -4.52 4.95 -6.17
CA TRP A 49 -4.97 4.55 -4.84
C TRP A 49 -3.89 4.82 -3.79
N THR A 50 -2.67 4.37 -4.05
CA THR A 50 -1.57 4.48 -3.10
C THR A 50 -1.15 5.92 -2.91
N THR A 51 -0.82 6.62 -4.00
CA THR A 51 -0.28 7.99 -3.97
C THR A 51 -1.27 9.00 -3.41
N PHE A 52 -2.55 8.93 -3.79
CA PHE A 52 -3.51 10.00 -3.49
C PHE A 52 -4.48 9.66 -2.35
N LEU A 53 -4.71 8.38 -2.05
CA LEU A 53 -5.70 7.98 -1.04
C LEU A 53 -5.07 7.27 0.15
N ALA A 54 -4.43 6.12 -0.06
CA ALA A 54 -3.95 5.27 1.01
C ALA A 54 -2.83 5.94 1.82
N THR A 55 -1.74 6.38 1.17
CA THR A 55 -0.61 6.95 1.92
C THR A 55 -0.93 8.30 2.57
N PRO A 56 -1.67 9.24 1.94
CA PRO A 56 -2.08 10.46 2.63
C PRO A 56 -3.01 10.17 3.81
N TYR A 57 -3.96 9.22 3.68
CA TYR A 57 -4.80 8.80 4.81
C TYR A 57 -3.96 8.23 5.96
N LEU A 58 -3.06 7.29 5.66
CA LEU A 58 -2.21 6.64 6.66
C LEU A 58 -1.20 7.58 7.32
N ALA A 59 -0.78 8.65 6.64
CA ALA A 59 0.12 9.66 7.19
C ALA A 59 -0.62 10.75 8.00
N ALA A 60 -1.77 11.22 7.50
CA ALA A 60 -2.50 12.34 8.09
C ALA A 60 -3.42 11.93 9.24
N ALA A 61 -4.07 10.76 9.16
CA ALA A 61 -5.05 10.32 10.16
C ALA A 61 -4.47 10.27 11.60
N PRO A 62 -3.26 9.74 11.84
CA PRO A 62 -2.69 9.70 13.18
C PRO A 62 -2.32 11.09 13.76
N ILE A 63 -2.14 12.10 12.90
CA ILE A 63 -1.65 13.43 13.29
C ILE A 63 -2.82 14.39 13.49
N TYR A 64 -3.76 14.42 12.55
CA TYR A 64 -4.76 15.49 12.45
C TYR A 64 -6.17 15.04 12.82
N ALA A 65 -6.46 13.74 12.86
CA ALA A 65 -7.82 13.25 13.00
C ALA A 65 -7.91 12.00 13.90
N PRO A 66 -7.68 12.12 15.22
CA PRO A 66 -7.87 11.02 16.17
C PRO A 66 -9.30 10.42 16.14
N HIS A 67 -10.30 11.17 15.69
CA HIS A 67 -11.66 10.65 15.45
C HIS A 67 -11.81 9.78 14.19
N LEU A 68 -10.99 10.01 13.15
CA LEU A 68 -10.97 9.20 11.92
C LEU A 68 -9.93 8.07 11.96
N ALA A 69 -8.97 8.16 12.89
CA ALA A 69 -8.02 7.11 13.22
C ALA A 69 -8.68 6.02 14.07
N HIS A 70 -9.75 5.41 13.56
CA HIS A 70 -10.31 4.25 14.22
C HIS A 70 -9.23 3.15 14.21
N PRO A 71 -8.93 2.52 15.36
CA PRO A 71 -7.83 1.57 15.49
C PRO A 71 -7.87 0.37 14.52
N TYR A 72 -9.03 0.10 13.91
CA TYR A 72 -9.19 -0.98 12.92
C TYR A 72 -9.07 -0.51 11.47
N VAL A 73 -9.31 0.77 11.17
CA VAL A 73 -9.33 1.26 9.79
C VAL A 73 -7.91 1.42 9.25
N ILE A 74 -6.98 1.92 10.07
CA ILE A 74 -5.56 2.00 9.69
C ILE A 74 -5.00 0.63 9.27
N PRO A 75 -5.05 -0.42 10.10
CA PRO A 75 -4.56 -1.74 9.70
C PRO A 75 -5.39 -2.35 8.55
N ALA A 76 -6.69 -2.05 8.44
CA ALA A 76 -7.48 -2.51 7.30
C ALA A 76 -6.99 -1.91 5.98
N VAL A 77 -6.72 -0.60 5.93
CA VAL A 77 -6.19 0.07 4.73
C VAL A 77 -4.82 -0.49 4.36
N GLU A 78 -3.95 -0.73 5.35
CA GLU A 78 -2.64 -1.37 5.15
C GLU A 78 -2.78 -2.77 4.51
N VAL A 79 -3.60 -3.64 5.11
CA VAL A 79 -3.82 -5.02 4.62
C VAL A 79 -4.44 -5.03 3.22
N ILE A 80 -5.45 -4.20 2.97
CA ILE A 80 -6.09 -4.11 1.64
C ILE A 80 -5.07 -3.67 0.60
N THR A 81 -4.30 -2.63 0.90
CA THR A 81 -3.30 -2.09 -0.03
C THR A 81 -2.17 -3.09 -0.27
N MET A 82 -1.75 -3.83 0.77
CA MET A 82 -0.80 -4.95 0.65
C MET A 82 -1.34 -6.03 -0.31
N ILE A 83 -2.58 -6.49 -0.15
CA ILE A 83 -3.17 -7.52 -1.02
C ILE A 83 -3.30 -7.03 -2.46
N PHE A 84 -3.70 -5.77 -2.64
CA PHE A 84 -3.82 -5.13 -3.93
C PHE A 84 -2.50 -5.08 -4.68
N TRP A 85 -1.42 -4.63 -4.04
CA TRP A 85 -0.09 -4.66 -4.64
C TRP A 85 0.38 -6.07 -4.96
N PHE A 86 0.13 -7.05 -4.07
CA PHE A 86 0.44 -8.46 -4.33
C PHE A 86 -0.21 -8.96 -5.61
N ALA A 87 -1.52 -8.73 -5.75
CA ALA A 87 -2.25 -9.11 -6.95
C ALA A 87 -1.73 -8.38 -8.20
N GLY A 88 -1.44 -7.08 -8.09
CA GLY A 88 -1.05 -6.23 -9.22
C GLY A 88 0.27 -6.64 -9.85
N PHE A 89 1.32 -6.81 -9.04
CA PHE A 89 2.64 -7.16 -9.58
C PHE A 89 2.70 -8.62 -10.05
N ILE A 90 2.00 -9.55 -9.38
CA ILE A 90 1.96 -10.95 -9.81
C ILE A 90 1.20 -11.09 -11.13
N ALA A 91 0.03 -10.44 -11.26
CA ALA A 91 -0.73 -10.46 -12.51
C ALA A 91 0.08 -9.87 -13.66
N MET A 92 0.76 -8.73 -13.43
CA MET A 92 1.62 -8.12 -14.44
C MET A 92 2.79 -9.04 -14.82
N GLY A 93 3.44 -9.66 -13.83
CA GLY A 93 4.52 -10.62 -14.06
C GLY A 93 4.09 -11.86 -14.84
N ALA A 94 2.85 -12.31 -14.67
CA ALA A 94 2.29 -13.46 -15.39
C ALA A 94 1.93 -13.16 -16.86
N GLU A 95 1.58 -11.90 -17.16
CA GLU A 95 1.28 -11.48 -18.54
C GLU A 95 2.51 -11.15 -19.36
N LEU A 96 3.62 -10.81 -18.70
CA LEU A 96 4.82 -10.37 -19.40
C LEU A 96 5.59 -11.54 -20.02
N PRO A 97 6.14 -11.36 -21.23
CA PRO A 97 7.08 -12.33 -21.79
C PRO A 97 8.36 -12.39 -20.94
N PRO A 98 9.17 -13.47 -21.07
CA PRO A 98 10.48 -13.56 -20.42
C PRO A 98 11.33 -12.31 -20.67
N ALA A 99 12.17 -11.95 -19.70
CA ALA A 99 12.84 -10.65 -19.73
C ALA A 99 13.67 -10.39 -21.00
N ALA A 100 14.26 -11.44 -21.57
CA ALA A 100 15.01 -11.38 -22.82
C ALA A 100 14.13 -11.08 -24.06
N GLY A 101 12.85 -11.41 -24.02
CA GLY A 101 11.89 -11.16 -25.11
C GLY A 101 11.29 -9.74 -25.11
N CYS A 102 11.62 -8.94 -24.10
CA CYS A 102 11.02 -7.64 -23.85
C CYS A 102 11.89 -6.50 -24.39
N THR A 103 11.80 -6.23 -25.69
CA THR A 103 12.75 -5.35 -26.40
C THR A 103 12.21 -3.94 -26.67
N TYR A 104 10.89 -3.74 -26.69
CA TYR A 104 10.26 -2.45 -26.94
C TYR A 104 9.99 -1.67 -25.64
N SER A 105 9.86 -0.34 -25.76
CA SER A 105 9.80 0.58 -24.60
C SER A 105 8.64 0.27 -23.65
N THR A 106 7.45 0.01 -24.18
CA THR A 106 6.24 -0.29 -23.40
C THR A 106 6.39 -1.56 -22.57
N CYS A 107 6.99 -2.62 -23.14
CA CYS A 107 7.24 -3.85 -22.40
C CYS A 107 8.24 -3.61 -21.26
N ARG A 108 9.34 -2.90 -21.52
CA ARG A 108 10.32 -2.55 -20.48
C ARG A 108 9.71 -1.67 -19.39
N ALA A 109 8.79 -0.78 -19.74
CA ALA A 109 8.02 0.00 -18.78
C ALA A 109 7.16 -0.91 -17.89
N LEU A 110 6.49 -1.92 -18.45
CA LEU A 110 5.70 -2.88 -17.68
C LEU A 110 6.56 -3.81 -16.80
N GLN A 111 7.79 -4.11 -17.21
CA GLN A 111 8.75 -4.79 -16.34
C GLN A 111 9.08 -3.93 -15.12
N ALA A 112 9.35 -2.65 -15.33
CA ALA A 112 9.58 -1.71 -14.24
C ALA A 112 8.33 -1.60 -13.33
N VAL A 113 7.12 -1.56 -13.89
CA VAL A 113 5.86 -1.62 -13.11
C VAL A 113 5.83 -2.85 -12.22
N THR A 114 6.19 -4.02 -12.74
CA THR A 114 6.25 -5.28 -11.98
C THR A 114 7.24 -5.20 -10.82
N VAL A 115 8.44 -4.68 -11.08
CA VAL A 115 9.50 -4.55 -10.06
C VAL A 115 9.09 -3.56 -8.97
N PHE A 116 8.68 -2.34 -9.33
CA PHE A 116 8.27 -1.34 -8.34
C PHE A 116 7.00 -1.76 -7.58
N GLY A 117 6.07 -2.47 -8.23
CA GLY A 117 4.91 -3.05 -7.56
C GLY A 117 5.30 -4.10 -6.52
N SER A 118 6.32 -4.92 -6.78
CA SER A 118 6.85 -5.88 -5.80
C SER A 118 7.52 -5.21 -4.60
N PHE A 119 8.22 -4.09 -4.83
CA PHE A 119 8.82 -3.29 -3.75
C PHE A 119 7.74 -2.63 -2.90
N GLU A 120 6.70 -2.11 -3.53
CA GLU A 120 5.54 -1.58 -2.83
C GLU A 120 4.87 -2.62 -1.95
N TRP A 121 4.60 -3.81 -2.52
CA TRP A 121 4.09 -4.92 -1.75
C TRP A 121 4.95 -5.21 -0.51
N ALA A 122 6.27 -5.27 -0.65
CA ALA A 122 7.17 -5.51 0.47
C ALA A 122 7.10 -4.40 1.54
N LEU A 123 7.03 -3.13 1.13
CA LEU A 123 6.85 -2.01 2.07
C LEU A 123 5.52 -2.14 2.82
N PHE A 124 4.43 -2.45 2.11
CA PHE A 124 3.12 -2.65 2.71
C PHE A 124 3.05 -3.88 3.62
N VAL A 125 3.80 -4.95 3.34
CA VAL A 125 3.93 -6.09 4.27
C VAL A 125 4.55 -5.63 5.58
N VAL A 126 5.65 -4.87 5.51
CA VAL A 126 6.34 -4.35 6.70
C VAL A 126 5.42 -3.43 7.49
N THR A 127 4.77 -2.46 6.85
CA THR A 127 3.90 -1.50 7.54
C THR A 127 2.65 -2.17 8.11
N THR A 128 2.06 -3.13 7.39
CA THR A 128 0.96 -3.97 7.87
C THR A 128 1.34 -4.72 9.14
N TYR A 129 2.51 -5.36 9.17
CA TYR A 129 3.00 -6.07 10.34
C TYR A 129 3.05 -5.16 11.57
N PHE A 130 3.67 -3.98 11.43
CA PHE A 130 3.76 -3.03 12.54
C PHE A 130 2.39 -2.47 12.94
N ALA A 131 1.50 -2.21 12.00
CA ALA A 131 0.13 -1.75 12.30
C ALA A 131 -0.67 -2.78 13.10
N ILE A 132 -0.55 -4.08 12.77
CA ILE A 132 -1.21 -5.15 13.51
C ILE A 132 -0.62 -5.30 14.92
N VAL A 133 0.70 -5.27 15.05
CA VAL A 133 1.37 -5.35 16.37
C VAL A 133 0.97 -4.18 17.26
N ASP A 134 0.91 -2.97 16.71
CA ASP A 134 0.49 -1.78 17.45
C ASP A 134 -0.97 -1.89 17.93
N LEU A 135 -1.87 -2.36 17.06
CA LEU A 135 -3.27 -2.64 17.42
C LEU A 135 -3.38 -3.66 18.55
N MET A 136 -2.62 -4.77 18.48
CA MET A 136 -2.62 -5.81 19.51
C MET A 136 -2.13 -5.27 20.86
N ASN A 137 -1.08 -4.45 20.84
CA ASN A 137 -0.52 -3.85 22.06
C ASN A 137 -1.49 -2.85 22.70
N HIS A 138 -2.14 -2.00 21.89
CA HIS A 138 -3.16 -1.07 22.38
C HIS A 138 -4.34 -1.80 23.04
N ARG A 139 -4.81 -2.90 22.44
CA ARG A 139 -5.88 -3.73 23.02
C ARG A 139 -5.49 -4.31 24.38
N ARG A 140 -4.27 -4.89 24.49
CA ARG A 140 -3.76 -5.46 25.75
C ARG A 140 -3.63 -4.42 26.86
N SER A 141 -3.21 -3.21 26.52
CA SER A 141 -3.10 -2.10 27.48
C SER A 141 -4.49 -1.66 27.98
N GLY A 142 -5.47 -1.53 27.08
CA GLY A 142 -6.85 -1.20 27.44
C GLY A 142 -7.51 -2.25 28.34
N GLU A 143 -7.33 -3.54 28.03
CA GLU A 143 -7.82 -4.64 28.86
C GLU A 143 -7.19 -4.63 30.27
N SER A 144 -5.90 -4.30 30.38
CA SER A 144 -5.21 -4.21 31.67
C SER A 144 -5.71 -3.01 32.50
N ALA A 145 -5.91 -1.85 31.88
CA ALA A 145 -6.44 -0.67 32.55
C ALA A 145 -7.88 -0.91 33.06
N GLN A 146 -8.72 -1.58 32.27
CA GLN A 146 -10.08 -1.95 32.67
C GLN A 146 -10.08 -2.90 33.88
N LYS A 147 -9.20 -3.92 33.88
CA LYS A 147 -9.06 -4.84 35.03
C LYS A 147 -8.67 -4.11 36.31
N THR A 148 -7.70 -3.19 36.23
CA THR A 148 -7.27 -2.38 37.39
C THR A 148 -8.38 -1.47 37.90
N HIS A 149 -9.14 -0.84 37.00
CA HIS A 149 -10.27 0.02 37.37
C HIS A 149 -11.38 -0.77 38.07
N ASN A 150 -11.74 -1.95 37.54
CA ASN A 150 -12.74 -2.81 38.18
C ASN A 150 -12.29 -3.29 39.56
N ALA A 151 -11.01 -3.66 39.72
CA ALA A 151 -10.45 -4.05 41.01
C ALA A 151 -10.50 -2.90 42.04
N HIS A 152 -10.33 -1.65 41.62
CA HIS A 152 -10.43 -0.48 42.51
C HIS A 152 -11.90 -0.15 42.88
N LEU A 153 -12.88 -0.55 42.07
CA LEU A 153 -14.30 -0.37 42.37
C LEU A 153 -14.88 -1.49 43.24
N GLY A 154 -14.09 -2.50 43.61
CA GLY A 154 -14.53 -3.59 44.49
C GLY A 154 -15.64 -4.47 43.90
N VAL A 155 -15.77 -4.50 42.57
CA VAL A 155 -16.70 -5.35 41.81
C VAL A 155 -15.98 -6.57 41.27
#